data_AF-A0A9D6R2A2-F1
#
_entry.id   AF-A0A9D6R2A2-F1
#
_cell.length_a   1.000
_cell.length_b   1.000
_cell.length_c   1.000
_cell.angle_alpha   90.00
_cell.angle_beta   90.00
_cell.angle_gamma   90.00
#
_symmetry.space_group_name_H-M   'P 1'
#
loop_
_entity.id
_entity.type
_entity.pdbx_description
1 polymer ?
#
loop_
_entity_poly.entity_id
_entity_poly.type
_entity_poly.pdbx_seq_one_letter_code
_entity_poly.pdbx_strand_id
1 'polypeptide(L)'
;MLPSDRSTSPDSIEMIGVAQKLGAELVWDRYVSQLPQCGFGETGLCCRHCLQGPCRIDPFGNGPKAGVCGATADTFVARGLDRAIAAGTAAHSGHAKHLAHTLKKLADGKAPDYHIRDSGKLRAVAERMGVKLDGKPDEVIAGELADLALDEFSERHAPVAWATKTLTSARLKKFGDMGLLPNGIDSAISEVMHRTTNGVDADPVNLLLGGIKCAVADYDGMALATDLSDILFGVPQPTVAAANLGTLKKNAVNVAVHGHNPVLSDMVVTIAPEMEGAAKAAGATEGINIVGICCTGNEVMMRHGIPMATSSVSQELAILTGVLDAMIVDYQCVMPSLTKMAEGFQTKVITTMGMAKMPGAIHVNFEEEHAAEGARKILRMAIEAFKARDPAKAHIPDVRSTAIAGVSAEAVLGILAKLDGGDPLKPLIDNIVNGNIAGVCLFAGCNNVKIPQDRNFITMVKELAKR
;
A
#
# COMPACT_ATOMS: atom_id res chain seq x y z
N MET A 1 9.54 27.85 -6.71
CA MET A 1 8.21 27.19 -6.77
C MET A 1 7.48 27.53 -5.48
N LEU A 2 6.31 28.13 -5.58
CA LEU A 2 5.51 28.49 -4.41
C LEU A 2 4.94 27.23 -3.74
N PRO A 3 4.62 27.24 -2.44
CA PRO A 3 3.99 26.11 -1.79
C PRO A 3 2.71 25.61 -2.49
N SER A 4 1.90 26.52 -3.03
CA SER A 4 0.68 26.21 -3.79
C SER A 4 0.92 25.51 -5.13
N ASP A 5 2.13 25.59 -5.68
CA ASP A 5 2.48 24.87 -6.91
C ASP A 5 2.82 23.40 -6.61
N ARG A 6 3.01 23.04 -5.33
CA ARG A 6 3.47 21.72 -4.87
C ARG A 6 2.34 20.85 -4.35
N SER A 7 1.37 21.44 -3.66
CA SER A 7 0.22 20.75 -3.08
C SER A 7 -1.04 21.60 -3.14
N THR A 8 -2.20 20.94 -3.23
CA THR A 8 -3.49 21.60 -3.05
C THR A 8 -4.04 21.47 -1.63
N SER A 9 -3.41 20.65 -0.76
CA SER A 9 -3.83 20.49 0.63
C SER A 9 -3.38 21.67 1.50
N PRO A 10 -4.28 22.35 2.23
CA PRO A 10 -3.94 23.53 3.02
C PRO A 10 -2.84 23.30 4.07
N ASP A 11 -2.88 22.18 4.79
CA ASP A 11 -1.85 21.79 5.77
C ASP A 11 -0.48 21.59 5.14
N SER A 12 -0.45 20.98 3.97
CA SER A 12 0.76 20.70 3.23
C SER A 12 1.35 22.00 2.67
N ILE A 13 0.52 22.90 2.14
CA ILE A 13 0.93 24.24 1.71
C ILE A 13 1.58 25.00 2.86
N GLU A 14 0.97 24.98 4.06
CA GLU A 14 1.52 25.61 5.27
C GLU A 14 2.88 25.00 5.65
N MET A 15 2.97 23.68 5.78
CA MET A 15 4.20 23.00 6.17
C MET A 15 5.32 23.13 5.14
N ILE A 16 5.01 23.20 3.84
CA ILE A 16 6.01 23.49 2.81
C ILE A 16 6.57 24.91 3.00
N GLY A 17 5.74 25.88 3.38
CA GLY A 17 6.20 27.22 3.75
C GLY A 17 7.11 27.22 4.99
N VAL A 18 6.82 26.36 5.97
CA VAL A 18 7.70 26.15 7.14
C VAL A 18 9.03 25.54 6.73
N ALA A 19 9.02 24.52 5.87
CA ALA A 19 10.24 23.89 5.35
C ALA A 19 11.17 24.92 4.70
N GLN A 20 10.61 25.81 3.88
CA GLN A 20 11.36 26.87 3.20
C GLN A 20 12.03 27.83 4.19
N LYS A 21 11.35 28.20 5.29
CA LYS A 21 11.92 29.06 6.35
C LYS A 21 13.04 28.37 7.11
N LEU A 22 12.93 27.06 7.31
CA LEU A 22 13.93 26.25 8.01
C LEU A 22 15.10 25.80 7.12
N GLY A 23 15.01 26.01 5.80
CA GLY A 23 15.96 25.45 4.84
C GLY A 23 15.91 23.93 4.76
N ALA A 24 14.79 23.32 5.15
CA ALA A 24 14.59 21.87 5.10
C ALA A 24 14.25 21.43 3.66
N GLU A 25 15.05 20.51 3.12
CA GLU A 25 14.88 19.97 1.77
C GLU A 25 13.74 18.93 1.74
N LEU A 26 12.72 19.17 0.91
CA LEU A 26 11.60 18.24 0.69
C LEU A 26 11.69 17.53 -0.67
N VAL A 27 10.83 16.53 -0.88
CA VAL A 27 10.71 15.81 -2.16
C VAL A 27 10.53 16.72 -3.36
N TRP A 28 9.80 17.83 -3.22
CA TRP A 28 9.62 18.80 -4.29
C TRP A 28 10.90 19.57 -4.63
N ASP A 29 11.76 19.87 -3.65
CA ASP A 29 13.06 20.51 -3.88
C ASP A 29 14.01 19.56 -4.61
N ARG A 30 14.00 18.28 -4.21
CA ARG A 30 14.74 17.21 -4.90
C ARG A 30 14.24 17.01 -6.33
N TYR A 31 12.93 17.11 -6.57
CA TYR A 31 12.36 17.05 -7.91
C TYR A 31 12.80 18.23 -8.78
N VAL A 32 12.77 19.46 -8.26
CA VAL A 32 13.26 20.64 -9.00
C VAL A 32 14.74 20.46 -9.37
N SER A 33 15.54 19.89 -8.47
CA SER A 33 16.95 19.59 -8.73
C SER A 33 17.18 18.51 -9.79
N GLN A 34 16.15 17.72 -10.13
CA GLN A 34 16.18 16.72 -11.19
C GLN A 34 15.75 17.29 -12.56
N LEU A 35 15.41 18.59 -12.66
CA LEU A 35 14.97 19.20 -13.91
C LEU A 35 16.12 19.81 -14.72
N PRO A 36 16.10 19.71 -16.06
CA PRO A 36 15.19 18.86 -16.84
C PRO A 36 15.50 17.38 -16.65
N GLN A 37 14.47 16.53 -16.50
CA GLN A 37 14.67 15.09 -16.44
C GLN A 37 15.09 14.53 -17.82
N CYS A 38 15.66 13.34 -17.82
CA CYS A 38 16.15 12.69 -19.04
C CYS A 38 15.00 12.30 -19.98
N GLY A 39 14.90 12.95 -21.14
CA GLY A 39 13.85 12.70 -22.13
C GLY A 39 13.81 11.25 -22.66
N PHE A 40 14.95 10.56 -22.78
CA PHE A 40 14.98 9.15 -23.16
C PHE A 40 14.32 8.25 -22.11
N GLY A 41 14.47 8.59 -20.83
CA GLY A 41 13.79 7.89 -19.74
C GLY A 41 12.29 8.17 -19.72
N GLU A 42 11.91 9.43 -19.95
CA GLU A 42 10.50 9.85 -19.98
C GLU A 42 9.69 9.18 -21.11
N THR A 43 10.32 8.92 -22.25
CA THR A 43 9.68 8.22 -23.38
C THR A 43 9.86 6.69 -23.35
N GLY A 44 10.60 6.15 -22.38
CA GLY A 44 10.91 4.71 -22.31
C GLY A 44 11.95 4.23 -23.34
N LEU A 45 12.60 5.14 -24.06
CA LEU A 45 13.59 4.85 -25.11
C LEU A 45 15.03 4.72 -24.56
N CYS A 46 15.19 4.08 -23.40
CA CYS A 46 16.47 3.80 -22.75
C CYS A 46 16.48 2.36 -22.22
N CYS A 47 17.53 1.59 -22.52
CA CYS A 47 17.67 0.20 -22.09
C CYS A 47 19.01 -0.05 -21.39
N ARG A 48 18.95 -0.69 -20.22
CA ARG A 48 20.11 -1.06 -19.37
C ARG A 48 20.12 -2.54 -18.98
N HIS A 49 19.53 -3.40 -19.82
CA HIS A 49 19.31 -4.81 -19.47
C HIS A 49 20.54 -5.71 -19.67
N CYS A 50 21.67 -5.16 -20.16
CA CYS A 50 22.95 -5.85 -20.23
C CYS A 50 24.13 -4.86 -20.18
N LEU A 51 25.34 -5.40 -20.10
CA LEU A 51 26.58 -4.63 -19.96
C LEU A 51 27.07 -3.94 -21.25
N GLN A 52 26.41 -4.15 -22.38
CA GLN A 52 26.68 -3.39 -23.62
C GLN A 52 26.01 -2.00 -23.59
N GLY A 53 25.05 -1.77 -22.69
CA GLY A 53 24.36 -0.49 -22.52
C GLY A 53 25.19 0.56 -21.77
N PRO A 54 24.58 1.72 -21.46
CA PRO A 54 23.19 2.09 -21.72
C PRO A 54 22.92 2.33 -23.21
N CYS A 55 21.93 1.63 -23.77
CA CYS A 55 21.41 1.93 -25.11
C CYS A 55 20.30 2.98 -25.01
N ARG A 56 20.15 3.82 -26.05
CA ARG A 56 19.05 4.78 -26.17
C ARG A 56 18.60 4.89 -27.62
N ILE A 57 17.33 5.24 -27.86
CA ILE A 57 16.79 5.47 -29.19
C ILE A 57 16.34 6.93 -29.30
N ASP A 58 16.76 7.60 -30.36
CA ASP A 58 16.38 8.99 -30.63
C ASP A 58 14.92 9.06 -31.14
N PRO A 59 14.02 9.78 -30.44
CA PRO A 59 12.61 9.83 -30.82
C PRO A 59 12.34 10.59 -32.13
N PHE A 60 13.30 11.38 -32.62
CA PHE A 60 13.14 12.26 -33.78
C PHE A 60 13.95 11.80 -35.01
N GLY A 61 14.65 10.67 -34.92
CA GLY A 61 15.33 10.02 -36.04
C GLY A 61 16.72 10.53 -36.37
N ASN A 62 17.29 11.44 -35.57
CA ASN A 62 18.63 12.02 -35.77
C ASN A 62 19.75 11.22 -35.09
N GLY A 63 19.40 10.26 -34.24
CA GLY A 63 20.34 9.44 -33.48
C GLY A 63 20.14 7.93 -33.68
N PRO A 64 20.60 7.10 -32.73
CA PRO A 64 20.46 5.65 -32.82
C PRO A 64 18.99 5.24 -32.97
N LYS A 65 18.72 4.32 -33.89
CA LYS A 65 17.35 3.84 -34.21
C LYS A 65 17.04 2.46 -33.63
N ALA A 66 18.04 1.81 -33.02
CA ALA A 66 17.92 0.53 -32.35
C ALA A 66 18.97 0.42 -31.24
N GLY A 67 18.77 -0.50 -30.30
CA GLY A 67 19.80 -0.92 -29.36
C GLY A 67 20.95 -1.67 -30.05
N VAL A 68 22.07 -1.82 -29.35
CA VAL A 68 23.26 -2.53 -29.86
C VAL A 68 22.93 -3.96 -30.30
N CYS A 69 22.04 -4.65 -29.59
CA CYS A 69 21.58 -6.00 -29.94
C CYS A 69 20.46 -6.04 -30.99
N GLY A 70 20.09 -4.90 -31.59
CA GLY A 70 19.02 -4.79 -32.58
C GLY A 70 17.61 -4.60 -32.01
N ALA A 71 17.44 -4.60 -30.68
CA ALA A 71 16.12 -4.34 -30.07
C ALA A 71 15.58 -2.95 -30.45
N THR A 72 14.31 -2.91 -30.84
CA THR A 72 13.64 -1.71 -31.37
C THR A 72 13.07 -0.83 -30.26
N ALA A 73 12.51 0.33 -30.63
CA ALA A 73 11.82 1.22 -29.72
C ALA A 73 10.67 0.51 -28.99
N ASP A 74 9.84 -0.24 -29.73
CA ASP A 74 8.70 -0.97 -29.15
C ASP A 74 9.18 -2.04 -28.16
N THR A 75 10.24 -2.77 -28.51
CA THR A 75 10.86 -3.73 -27.59
C THR A 75 11.42 -3.07 -26.33
N PHE A 76 12.02 -1.88 -26.44
CA PHE A 76 12.53 -1.14 -25.27
C PHE A 76 11.39 -0.78 -24.32
N VAL A 77 10.34 -0.16 -24.87
CA VAL A 77 9.20 0.33 -24.09
C VAL A 77 8.44 -0.84 -23.45
N ALA A 78 8.11 -1.88 -24.22
CA ALA A 78 7.38 -3.03 -23.71
C ALA A 78 8.16 -3.77 -22.61
N ARG A 79 9.46 -4.03 -22.80
CA ARG A 79 10.29 -4.65 -21.76
C ARG A 79 10.41 -3.79 -20.49
N GLY A 80 10.52 -2.48 -20.65
CA GLY A 80 10.58 -1.55 -19.52
C GLY A 80 9.27 -1.54 -18.73
N LEU A 81 8.14 -1.50 -19.44
CA LEU A 81 6.81 -1.56 -18.85
C LEU A 81 6.57 -2.88 -18.12
N ASP A 82 6.88 -4.02 -18.75
CA ASP A 82 6.69 -5.34 -18.14
C ASP A 82 7.51 -5.48 -16.85
N ARG A 83 8.77 -5.01 -16.82
CA ARG A 83 9.58 -5.02 -15.59
C ARG A 83 8.98 -4.13 -14.49
N ALA A 84 8.33 -3.03 -14.84
CA ALA A 84 7.62 -2.20 -13.87
C ALA A 84 6.38 -2.92 -13.32
N ILE A 85 5.63 -3.64 -14.18
CA ILE A 85 4.52 -4.49 -13.76
C ILE A 85 5.01 -5.57 -12.81
N ALA A 86 6.04 -6.34 -13.18
CA ALA A 86 6.61 -7.40 -12.35
C ALA A 86 7.13 -6.90 -11.00
N ALA A 87 7.68 -5.67 -10.93
CA ALA A 87 8.06 -5.05 -9.67
C ALA A 87 6.83 -4.74 -8.77
N GLY A 88 5.73 -4.27 -9.37
CA GLY A 88 4.45 -4.10 -8.66
C GLY A 88 3.89 -5.44 -8.17
N THR A 89 3.84 -6.44 -9.05
CA THR A 89 3.42 -7.80 -8.72
C THR A 89 4.27 -8.41 -7.61
N ALA A 90 5.59 -8.20 -7.62
CA ALA A 90 6.47 -8.67 -6.54
C ALA A 90 6.18 -7.98 -5.20
N ALA A 91 5.80 -6.70 -5.22
CA ALA A 91 5.44 -5.96 -4.02
C ALA A 91 4.15 -6.51 -3.39
N HIS A 92 3.09 -6.71 -4.18
CA HIS A 92 1.85 -7.30 -3.67
C HIS A 92 1.99 -8.80 -3.36
N SER A 93 2.81 -9.54 -4.11
CA SER A 93 3.19 -10.93 -3.79
C SER A 93 3.81 -11.03 -2.40
N GLY A 94 4.84 -10.21 -2.12
CA GLY A 94 5.50 -10.19 -0.82
C GLY A 94 4.55 -9.86 0.33
N HIS A 95 3.65 -8.88 0.12
CA HIS A 95 2.62 -8.53 1.10
C HIS A 95 1.66 -9.70 1.37
N ALA A 96 1.10 -10.29 0.32
CA ALA A 96 0.14 -11.39 0.42
C ALA A 96 0.77 -12.64 1.06
N LYS A 97 2.03 -12.94 0.72
CA LYS A 97 2.79 -14.06 1.26
C LYS A 97 3.09 -13.89 2.75
N HIS A 98 3.38 -12.66 3.18
CA HIS A 98 3.58 -12.35 4.59
C HIS A 98 2.30 -12.67 5.39
N LEU A 99 1.13 -12.23 4.93
CA LEU A 99 -0.15 -12.57 5.55
C LEU A 99 -0.43 -14.08 5.56
N ALA A 100 -0.13 -14.79 4.46
CA ALA A 100 -0.30 -16.24 4.38
C ALA A 100 0.57 -16.97 5.41
N HIS A 101 1.82 -16.54 5.59
CA HIS A 101 2.68 -17.08 6.65
C HIS A 101 2.18 -16.70 8.05
N THR A 102 1.67 -15.49 8.28
CA THR A 102 1.06 -15.11 9.56
C THR A 102 -0.13 -16.01 9.89
N LEU A 103 -1.04 -16.23 8.93
CA LEU A 103 -2.18 -17.13 9.13
C LEU A 103 -1.72 -18.56 9.39
N LYS A 104 -0.70 -19.06 8.68
CA LYS A 104 -0.14 -20.39 8.92
C LYS A 104 0.45 -20.51 10.32
N LYS A 105 1.25 -19.54 10.75
CA LYS A 105 1.84 -19.51 12.10
C LYS A 105 0.76 -19.46 13.18
N LEU A 106 -0.31 -18.70 12.97
CA LEU A 106 -1.47 -18.66 13.85
C LEU A 106 -2.10 -20.06 13.97
N ALA A 107 -2.41 -20.70 12.84
CA ALA A 107 -3.03 -22.02 12.81
C ALA A 107 -2.16 -23.10 13.49
N ASP A 108 -0.84 -22.98 13.37
CA ASP A 108 0.15 -23.84 14.03
C ASP A 108 0.37 -23.52 15.52
N GLY A 109 -0.29 -22.48 16.08
CA GLY A 109 -0.10 -22.04 17.46
C GLY A 109 1.24 -21.33 17.74
N LYS A 110 1.90 -20.82 16.70
CA LYS A 110 3.23 -20.18 16.76
C LYS A 110 3.16 -18.65 16.77
N ALA A 111 2.03 -18.05 16.44
CA ALA A 111 1.83 -16.60 16.46
C ALA A 111 0.70 -16.22 17.45
N PRO A 112 0.95 -16.30 18.76
CA PRO A 112 -0.11 -16.27 19.79
C PRO A 112 -0.83 -14.93 19.92
N ASP A 113 -0.23 -13.84 19.42
CA ASP A 113 -0.82 -12.49 19.46
C ASP A 113 -1.80 -12.24 18.29
N TYR A 114 -1.88 -13.16 17.33
CA TYR A 114 -2.81 -13.08 16.20
C TYR A 114 -3.96 -14.05 16.39
N HIS A 115 -5.15 -13.64 15.94
CA HIS A 115 -6.39 -14.39 16.11
C HIS A 115 -7.22 -14.33 14.84
N ILE A 116 -8.09 -15.33 14.65
CA ILE A 116 -9.11 -15.30 13.61
C ILE A 116 -10.19 -14.33 14.08
N ARG A 117 -10.16 -13.09 13.58
CA ARG A 117 -11.11 -12.04 13.96
C ARG A 117 -12.43 -12.16 13.22
N ASP A 118 -12.42 -12.72 12.01
CA ASP A 118 -13.64 -12.95 11.23
C ASP A 118 -13.75 -14.41 10.76
N SER A 119 -14.41 -15.22 11.60
CA SER A 119 -14.73 -16.63 11.30
C SER A 119 -15.66 -16.77 10.09
N GLY A 120 -16.58 -15.82 9.90
CA GLY A 120 -17.51 -15.84 8.77
C GLY A 120 -16.77 -15.66 7.44
N LYS A 121 -15.86 -14.69 7.38
CA LYS A 121 -14.96 -14.46 6.25
C LYS A 121 -14.06 -15.65 5.99
N LEU A 122 -13.45 -16.24 7.03
CA LEU A 122 -12.62 -17.44 6.91
C LEU A 122 -13.39 -18.57 6.22
N ARG A 123 -14.59 -18.88 6.71
CA ARG A 123 -15.43 -19.97 6.18
C ARG A 123 -15.88 -19.70 4.76
N ALA A 124 -16.28 -18.46 4.45
CA ALA A 124 -16.68 -18.07 3.10
C ALA A 124 -15.54 -18.17 2.08
N VAL A 125 -14.33 -17.73 2.46
CA VAL A 125 -13.13 -17.83 1.62
C VAL A 125 -12.72 -19.29 1.46
N ALA A 126 -12.72 -20.06 2.54
CA ALA A 126 -12.43 -21.49 2.54
C ALA A 126 -13.37 -22.26 1.59
N GLU A 127 -14.68 -22.05 1.67
CA GLU A 127 -15.64 -22.66 0.74
C GLU A 127 -15.38 -22.26 -0.71
N ARG A 128 -15.15 -20.97 -0.97
CA ARG A 128 -14.83 -20.46 -2.31
C ARG A 128 -13.57 -21.12 -2.89
N MET A 129 -12.60 -21.44 -2.03
CA MET A 129 -11.36 -22.15 -2.37
C MET A 129 -11.50 -23.68 -2.39
N GLY A 130 -12.66 -24.22 -2.03
CA GLY A 130 -12.94 -25.66 -2.05
C GLY A 130 -12.45 -26.42 -0.81
N VAL A 131 -12.11 -25.72 0.27
CA VAL A 131 -11.82 -26.32 1.57
C VAL A 131 -13.13 -26.82 2.17
N LYS A 132 -13.16 -28.10 2.54
CA LYS A 132 -14.34 -28.70 3.20
C LYS A 132 -14.42 -28.25 4.65
N LEU A 133 -15.55 -27.66 5.03
CA LEU A 133 -15.76 -27.17 6.38
C LEU A 133 -16.06 -28.28 7.39
N ASP A 134 -16.88 -29.28 7.05
CA ASP A 134 -17.15 -30.54 7.79
C ASP A 134 -17.16 -30.46 9.34
N GLY A 135 -17.60 -29.34 9.94
CA GLY A 135 -17.56 -29.12 11.39
C GLY A 135 -16.14 -28.91 11.98
N LYS A 136 -15.12 -28.71 11.14
CA LYS A 136 -13.74 -28.42 11.54
C LYS A 136 -13.66 -27.14 12.38
N PRO A 137 -12.77 -27.12 13.39
CA PRO A 137 -12.37 -25.89 14.06
C PRO A 137 -11.79 -24.87 13.08
N ASP A 138 -11.94 -23.58 13.41
CA ASP A 138 -11.48 -22.48 12.55
C ASP A 138 -9.96 -22.52 12.34
N GLU A 139 -9.19 -22.93 13.33
CA GLU A 139 -7.73 -23.04 13.24
C GLU A 139 -7.29 -24.08 12.20
N VAL A 140 -8.05 -25.19 12.10
CA VAL A 140 -7.79 -26.23 11.09
C VAL A 140 -8.11 -25.70 9.69
N ILE A 141 -9.25 -25.01 9.55
CA ILE A 141 -9.66 -24.39 8.29
C ILE A 141 -8.64 -23.32 7.87
N ALA A 142 -8.17 -22.50 8.80
CA ALA A 142 -7.15 -21.48 8.58
C ALA A 142 -5.83 -22.10 8.13
N GLY A 143 -5.40 -23.22 8.73
CA GLY A 143 -4.22 -23.95 8.34
C GLY A 143 -4.30 -24.48 6.90
N GLU A 144 -5.41 -25.12 6.53
CA GLU A 144 -5.65 -25.63 5.17
C GLU A 144 -5.71 -24.49 4.14
N LEU A 145 -6.39 -23.38 4.48
CA LEU A 145 -6.46 -22.21 3.62
C LEU A 145 -5.09 -21.53 3.45
N ALA A 146 -4.29 -21.45 4.52
CA ALA A 146 -2.95 -20.88 4.46
C ALA A 146 -2.01 -21.71 3.57
N ASP A 147 -2.10 -23.04 3.61
CA ASP A 147 -1.32 -23.91 2.72
C ASP A 147 -1.71 -23.68 1.26
N LEU A 148 -3.01 -23.60 0.95
CA LEU A 148 -3.50 -23.24 -0.39
C LEU A 148 -3.01 -21.85 -0.84
N ALA A 149 -3.03 -20.87 0.05
CA ALA A 149 -2.54 -19.53 -0.23
C ALA A 149 -1.02 -19.52 -0.52
N LEU A 150 -0.23 -20.32 0.20
CA LEU A 150 1.21 -20.44 -0.03
C LEU A 150 1.54 -21.15 -1.34
N ASP A 151 0.70 -22.09 -1.78
CA ASP A 151 0.85 -22.77 -3.06
C ASP A 151 0.66 -21.83 -4.28
N GLU A 152 -0.05 -20.70 -4.11
CA GLU A 152 -0.27 -19.72 -5.19
C GLU A 152 1.02 -19.05 -5.68
N PHE A 153 2.07 -19.01 -4.85
CA PHE A 153 3.30 -18.31 -5.20
C PHE A 153 4.22 -19.12 -6.12
N SER A 154 4.13 -20.45 -6.10
CA SER A 154 4.98 -21.35 -6.89
C SER A 154 4.26 -21.85 -8.15
N GLU A 155 5.02 -22.43 -9.09
CA GLU A 155 4.41 -23.06 -10.27
C GLU A 155 3.60 -24.29 -9.90
N ARG A 156 2.40 -24.39 -10.47
CA ARG A 156 1.52 -25.55 -10.34
C ARG A 156 0.80 -25.85 -11.65
N HIS A 157 0.09 -26.99 -11.70
CA HIS A 157 -0.65 -27.40 -12.90
C HIS A 157 -1.88 -26.53 -13.18
N ALA A 158 -2.56 -26.05 -12.15
CA ALA A 158 -3.74 -25.20 -12.27
C ALA A 158 -3.36 -23.71 -12.27
N PRO A 159 -4.11 -22.84 -12.98
CA PRO A 159 -3.90 -21.41 -12.85
C PRO A 159 -4.19 -20.92 -11.43
N VAL A 160 -3.67 -19.75 -11.06
CA VAL A 160 -3.86 -19.14 -9.73
C VAL A 160 -5.35 -19.07 -9.30
N ALA A 161 -5.62 -19.44 -8.04
CA ALA A 161 -6.96 -19.76 -7.54
C ALA A 161 -7.76 -18.50 -7.22
N TRP A 162 -7.14 -17.48 -6.62
CA TRP A 162 -7.88 -16.28 -6.20
C TRP A 162 -8.46 -15.56 -7.42
N ALA A 163 -7.72 -15.44 -8.51
CA ALA A 163 -8.21 -14.86 -9.75
C ALA A 163 -9.28 -15.73 -10.40
N THR A 164 -9.07 -17.05 -10.47
CA THR A 164 -10.04 -17.98 -11.10
C THR A 164 -11.34 -18.14 -10.32
N LYS A 165 -11.35 -17.85 -9.03
CA LYS A 165 -12.56 -17.95 -8.19
C LYS A 165 -13.29 -16.62 -7.96
N THR A 166 -12.68 -15.49 -8.30
CA THR A 166 -13.28 -14.15 -8.08
C THR A 166 -13.66 -13.43 -9.38
N LEU A 167 -13.08 -13.81 -10.52
CA LEU A 167 -13.45 -13.26 -11.82
C LEU A 167 -14.67 -13.97 -12.42
N THR A 168 -15.42 -13.25 -13.26
CA THR A 168 -16.56 -13.83 -13.98
C THR A 168 -16.12 -14.88 -15.00
N SER A 169 -16.98 -15.86 -15.26
CA SER A 169 -16.71 -16.95 -16.22
C SER A 169 -16.36 -16.42 -17.63
N ALA A 170 -17.03 -15.36 -18.09
CA ALA A 170 -16.73 -14.70 -19.36
C ALA A 170 -15.33 -14.08 -19.39
N ARG A 171 -14.88 -13.49 -18.27
CA ARG A 171 -13.53 -12.93 -18.14
C ARG A 171 -12.47 -14.03 -18.15
N LEU A 172 -12.71 -15.11 -17.41
CA LEU A 172 -11.83 -16.27 -17.34
C LEU A 172 -11.67 -16.96 -18.69
N LYS A 173 -12.78 -17.15 -19.43
CA LYS A 173 -12.71 -17.69 -20.79
C LYS A 173 -11.81 -16.82 -21.67
N LYS A 174 -12.00 -15.50 -21.65
CA LYS A 174 -11.18 -14.58 -22.46
C LYS A 174 -9.70 -14.66 -22.08
N PHE A 175 -9.37 -14.68 -20.79
CA PHE A 175 -7.98 -14.83 -20.34
C PHE A 175 -7.40 -16.20 -20.71
N GLY A 176 -8.17 -17.28 -20.58
CA GLY A 176 -7.76 -18.62 -21.01
C GLY A 176 -7.49 -18.71 -22.51
N ASP A 177 -8.40 -18.21 -23.35
CA ASP A 177 -8.26 -18.17 -24.81
C ASP A 177 -7.00 -17.39 -25.25
N MET A 178 -6.56 -16.41 -24.45
CA MET A 178 -5.38 -15.58 -24.70
C MET A 178 -4.10 -16.04 -23.98
N GLY A 179 -4.15 -17.12 -23.19
CA GLY A 179 -3.00 -17.60 -22.41
C GLY A 179 -2.57 -16.67 -21.27
N LEU A 180 -3.49 -15.86 -20.74
CA LEU A 180 -3.22 -14.81 -19.74
C LEU A 180 -3.45 -15.24 -18.28
N LEU A 181 -3.79 -16.51 -18.05
CA LEU A 181 -3.94 -17.04 -16.70
C LEU A 181 -2.57 -17.56 -16.21
N PRO A 182 -1.97 -16.96 -15.17
CA PRO A 182 -0.69 -17.43 -14.64
C PRO A 182 -0.87 -18.69 -13.80
N ASN A 183 0.18 -19.51 -13.74
CA ASN A 183 0.24 -20.77 -12.98
C ASN A 183 0.97 -20.64 -11.64
N GLY A 184 1.26 -19.40 -11.23
CA GLY A 184 1.93 -19.06 -9.98
C GLY A 184 2.31 -17.58 -9.99
N ILE A 185 2.18 -16.91 -8.84
CA ILE A 185 2.44 -15.46 -8.73
C ILE A 185 3.92 -15.17 -9.00
N ASP A 186 4.84 -15.85 -8.32
CA ASP A 186 6.28 -15.60 -8.48
C ASP A 186 6.82 -16.18 -9.79
N SER A 187 6.18 -17.21 -10.33
CA SER A 187 6.47 -17.71 -11.68
C SER A 187 6.21 -16.64 -12.72
N ALA A 188 5.07 -15.93 -12.66
CA ALA A 188 4.76 -14.85 -13.59
C ALA A 188 5.78 -13.69 -13.49
N ILE A 189 6.21 -13.35 -12.28
CA ILE A 189 7.28 -12.36 -12.05
C ILE A 189 8.59 -12.83 -12.70
N SER A 190 9.00 -14.08 -12.42
CA SER A 190 10.22 -14.68 -12.96
C SER A 190 10.20 -14.75 -14.48
N GLU A 191 9.07 -15.15 -15.08
CA GLU A 191 8.84 -15.20 -16.52
C GLU A 191 9.03 -13.81 -17.16
N VAL A 192 8.47 -12.75 -16.56
CA VAL A 192 8.68 -11.38 -17.03
C VAL A 192 10.16 -10.98 -16.96
N MET A 193 10.84 -11.26 -15.86
CA MET A 193 12.26 -10.94 -15.72
C MET A 193 13.13 -11.70 -16.74
N HIS A 194 12.80 -12.96 -17.02
CA HIS A 194 13.44 -13.76 -18.05
C HIS A 194 13.18 -13.19 -19.45
N ARG A 195 11.92 -13.07 -19.87
CA ARG A 195 11.57 -12.67 -21.25
C ARG A 195 12.05 -11.28 -21.63
N THR A 196 12.20 -10.39 -20.64
CA THR A 196 12.67 -9.00 -20.85
C THR A 196 14.19 -8.85 -20.81
N THR A 197 14.94 -9.93 -20.57
CA THR A 197 16.41 -9.94 -20.57
C THR A 197 16.98 -9.90 -22.00
N ASN A 198 18.25 -9.51 -22.13
CA ASN A 198 18.92 -9.39 -23.43
C ASN A 198 18.85 -10.69 -24.24
N GLY A 199 18.46 -10.59 -25.52
CA GLY A 199 18.40 -11.73 -26.44
C GLY A 199 17.18 -12.65 -26.30
N VAL A 200 16.19 -12.30 -25.48
CA VAL A 200 14.97 -13.11 -25.29
C VAL A 200 13.82 -12.53 -26.13
N ASP A 201 12.71 -12.13 -25.53
CA ASP A 201 11.50 -11.77 -26.27
C ASP A 201 11.59 -10.37 -26.86
N ALA A 202 11.35 -10.24 -28.17
CA ALA A 202 11.51 -9.00 -28.92
C ALA A 202 10.25 -8.60 -29.70
N ASP A 203 9.16 -9.37 -29.57
CA ASP A 203 7.86 -9.03 -30.13
C ASP A 203 7.06 -8.19 -29.10
N PRO A 204 6.70 -6.94 -29.41
CA PRO A 204 6.01 -6.07 -28.46
C PRO A 204 4.61 -6.55 -28.08
N VAL A 205 3.89 -7.23 -28.98
CA VAL A 205 2.56 -7.79 -28.65
C VAL A 205 2.73 -8.95 -27.69
N ASN A 206 3.69 -9.85 -27.97
CA ASN A 206 3.98 -10.97 -27.09
C ASN A 206 4.41 -10.49 -25.69
N LEU A 207 5.32 -9.51 -25.62
CA LEU A 207 5.76 -8.88 -24.38
C LEU A 207 4.57 -8.32 -23.57
N LEU A 208 3.75 -7.47 -24.19
CA LEU A 208 2.60 -6.87 -23.52
C LEU A 208 1.58 -7.90 -23.01
N LEU A 209 1.38 -9.01 -23.73
CA LEU A 209 0.56 -10.12 -23.23
C LEU A 209 1.20 -10.78 -21.99
N GLY A 210 2.54 -10.89 -21.95
CA GLY A 210 3.29 -11.26 -20.76
C GLY A 210 3.09 -10.32 -19.58
N GLY A 211 3.15 -9.01 -19.83
CA GLY A 211 2.84 -7.99 -18.83
C GLY A 211 1.42 -8.14 -18.28
N ILE A 212 0.41 -8.34 -19.14
CA ILE A 212 -0.98 -8.55 -18.71
C ILE A 212 -1.11 -9.82 -17.87
N LYS A 213 -0.48 -10.93 -18.27
CA LYS A 213 -0.47 -12.18 -17.49
C LYS A 213 0.12 -11.96 -16.09
N CYS A 214 1.20 -11.19 -15.99
CA CYS A 214 1.80 -10.82 -14.71
C CYS A 214 0.89 -9.89 -13.88
N ALA A 215 0.17 -8.97 -14.52
CA ALA A 215 -0.84 -8.15 -13.86
C ALA A 215 -2.06 -8.96 -13.36
N VAL A 216 -2.41 -10.07 -14.00
CA VAL A 216 -3.42 -11.01 -13.46
C VAL A 216 -2.91 -11.70 -12.18
N ALA A 217 -1.62 -12.02 -12.11
CA ALA A 217 -0.99 -12.50 -10.87
C ALA A 217 -0.96 -11.43 -9.78
N ASP A 218 -0.79 -10.16 -10.15
CA ASP A 218 -0.90 -9.03 -9.21
C ASP A 218 -2.30 -8.95 -8.59
N TYR A 219 -3.33 -9.03 -9.43
CA TYR A 219 -4.72 -9.08 -8.97
C TYR A 219 -4.98 -10.27 -8.04
N ASP A 220 -4.45 -11.45 -8.37
CA ASP A 220 -4.54 -12.63 -7.52
C ASP A 220 -3.96 -12.37 -6.12
N GLY A 221 -2.73 -11.84 -6.06
CA GLY A 221 -2.08 -11.47 -4.81
C GLY A 221 -2.82 -10.41 -4.01
N MET A 222 -3.38 -9.38 -4.66
CA MET A 222 -4.19 -8.35 -3.98
C MET A 222 -5.49 -8.91 -3.40
N ALA A 223 -6.18 -9.78 -4.14
CA ALA A 223 -7.40 -10.43 -3.67
C ALA A 223 -7.10 -11.36 -2.49
N LEU A 224 -6.01 -12.13 -2.58
CA LEU A 224 -5.50 -12.98 -1.51
C LEU A 224 -5.17 -12.17 -0.26
N ALA A 225 -4.37 -11.11 -0.39
CA ALA A 225 -4.00 -10.24 0.71
C ALA A 225 -5.21 -9.63 1.43
N THR A 226 -6.21 -9.19 0.67
CA THR A 226 -7.44 -8.60 1.24
C THR A 226 -8.20 -9.64 2.05
N ASP A 227 -8.44 -10.83 1.50
CA ASP A 227 -9.17 -11.88 2.21
C ASP A 227 -8.45 -12.31 3.50
N LEU A 228 -7.13 -12.49 3.45
CA LEU A 228 -6.36 -12.88 4.63
C LEU A 228 -6.30 -11.78 5.68
N SER A 229 -6.20 -10.51 5.26
CA SER A 229 -6.28 -9.37 6.17
C SER A 229 -7.63 -9.30 6.86
N ASP A 230 -8.72 -9.54 6.14
CA ASP A 230 -10.06 -9.53 6.73
C ASP A 230 -10.27 -10.68 7.72
N ILE A 231 -9.71 -11.87 7.44
CA ILE A 231 -9.73 -13.00 8.38
C ILE A 231 -8.98 -12.66 9.67
N LEU A 232 -7.78 -12.10 9.54
CA LEU A 232 -6.87 -11.84 10.68
C LEU A 232 -7.25 -10.58 11.47
N PHE A 233 -7.83 -9.57 10.81
CA PHE A 233 -8.01 -8.24 11.40
C PHE A 233 -9.47 -7.78 11.42
N GLY A 234 -10.37 -8.50 10.74
CA GLY A 234 -11.79 -8.21 10.65
C GLY A 234 -12.17 -7.54 9.34
N VAL A 235 -13.34 -7.88 8.78
CA VAL A 235 -13.89 -7.21 7.60
C VAL A 235 -14.24 -5.75 7.95
N PRO A 236 -13.72 -4.74 7.25
CA PRO A 236 -14.02 -3.34 7.53
C PRO A 236 -15.51 -3.03 7.52
N GLN A 237 -15.96 -2.24 8.50
CA GLN A 237 -17.33 -1.75 8.62
C GLN A 237 -17.35 -0.21 8.63
N PRO A 238 -18.45 0.44 8.18
CA PRO A 238 -18.49 1.90 8.06
C PRO A 238 -18.10 2.58 9.37
N THR A 239 -17.06 3.42 9.29
CA THR A 239 -16.47 4.07 10.47
C THR A 239 -16.18 5.54 10.18
N VAL A 240 -16.25 6.36 11.23
CA VAL A 240 -15.91 7.78 11.16
C VAL A 240 -14.48 7.95 11.68
N ALA A 241 -13.63 8.51 10.83
CA ALA A 241 -12.23 8.82 11.13
C ALA A 241 -11.96 10.30 10.85
N ALA A 242 -10.68 10.68 10.85
CA ALA A 242 -10.24 11.99 10.44
C ALA A 242 -8.97 11.92 9.58
N ALA A 243 -8.69 12.98 8.84
CA ALA A 243 -7.52 13.12 8.01
C ALA A 243 -6.85 14.50 8.17
N ASN A 244 -5.62 14.60 7.68
CA ASN A 244 -4.70 15.76 7.66
C ASN A 244 -3.82 15.91 8.91
N LEU A 245 -2.79 16.75 8.80
CA LEU A 245 -1.76 16.91 9.84
C LEU A 245 -2.33 17.42 11.17
N GLY A 246 -3.48 18.10 11.17
CA GLY A 246 -4.21 18.50 12.38
C GLY A 246 -4.76 17.33 13.22
N THR A 247 -4.54 16.08 12.79
CA THR A 247 -4.81 14.89 13.61
C THR A 247 -3.70 14.57 14.61
N LEU A 248 -2.51 15.18 14.44
CA LEU A 248 -1.43 15.12 15.42
C LEU A 248 -1.79 15.97 16.65
N LYS A 249 -1.27 15.57 17.82
CA LYS A 249 -1.60 16.20 19.10
C LYS A 249 -0.35 16.63 19.84
N LYS A 250 -0.32 17.90 20.27
CA LYS A 250 0.83 18.44 20.97
C LYS A 250 1.12 17.71 22.28
N ASN A 251 0.12 17.28 23.05
CA ASN A 251 0.36 16.65 24.37
C ASN A 251 0.16 15.12 24.37
N ALA A 252 0.26 14.49 23.20
CA ALA A 252 0.28 13.04 23.07
C ALA A 252 1.62 12.57 22.50
N VAL A 253 1.94 11.29 22.72
CA VAL A 253 2.99 10.58 21.97
C VAL A 253 2.44 10.26 20.58
N ASN A 254 2.86 11.00 19.56
CA ASN A 254 2.39 10.79 18.20
C ASN A 254 3.22 9.70 17.51
N VAL A 255 2.54 8.65 17.07
CA VAL A 255 3.16 7.49 16.43
C VAL A 255 2.49 7.26 15.07
N ALA A 256 3.26 7.43 14.00
CA ALA A 256 2.81 7.10 12.66
C ALA A 256 3.07 5.62 12.36
N VAL A 257 2.03 4.88 11.96
CA VAL A 257 2.20 3.62 11.24
C VAL A 257 2.21 3.93 9.74
N HIS A 258 3.30 3.56 9.06
CA HIS A 258 3.53 3.92 7.67
C HIS A 258 4.09 2.74 6.86
N GLY A 259 3.63 2.59 5.62
CA GLY A 259 3.97 1.46 4.77
C GLY A 259 2.70 0.70 4.37
N HIS A 260 2.66 -0.64 4.47
CA HIS A 260 1.61 -1.44 3.80
C HIS A 260 0.91 -2.52 4.62
N ASN A 261 1.60 -3.33 5.42
CA ASN A 261 1.06 -4.59 5.92
C ASN A 261 0.39 -4.44 7.30
N PRO A 262 -0.90 -4.81 7.44
CA PRO A 262 -1.59 -4.73 8.72
C PRO A 262 -1.04 -5.65 9.80
N VAL A 263 -0.26 -6.69 9.46
CA VAL A 263 0.43 -7.56 10.43
C VAL A 263 1.20 -6.73 11.47
N LEU A 264 1.88 -5.67 11.03
CA LEU A 264 2.59 -4.76 11.94
C LEU A 264 1.65 -3.74 12.60
N SER A 265 0.90 -2.99 11.79
CA SER A 265 0.17 -1.82 12.30
C SER A 265 -1.01 -2.19 13.19
N ASP A 266 -1.72 -3.28 12.90
CA ASP A 266 -2.82 -3.75 13.73
C ASP A 266 -2.31 -4.12 15.13
N MET A 267 -1.13 -4.77 15.20
CA MET A 267 -0.48 -5.08 16.47
C MET A 267 -0.09 -3.81 17.23
N VAL A 268 0.49 -2.81 16.57
CA VAL A 268 0.83 -1.53 17.20
C VAL A 268 -0.42 -0.85 17.76
N VAL A 269 -1.53 -0.83 17.00
CA VAL A 269 -2.81 -0.27 17.45
C VAL A 269 -3.38 -1.05 18.63
N THR A 270 -3.32 -2.38 18.59
CA THR A 270 -3.83 -3.28 19.64
C THR A 270 -3.09 -3.11 20.96
N ILE A 271 -1.76 -2.90 20.90
CA ILE A 271 -0.90 -2.79 22.09
C ILE A 271 -0.85 -1.36 22.66
N ALA A 272 -1.10 -0.32 21.86
CA ALA A 272 -1.03 1.07 22.30
C ALA A 272 -1.86 1.37 23.57
N PRO A 273 -3.11 0.91 23.73
CA PRO A 273 -3.90 1.10 24.96
C PRO A 273 -3.22 0.60 26.23
N GLU A 274 -2.46 -0.50 26.15
CA GLU A 274 -1.74 -1.06 27.31
C GLU A 274 -0.56 -0.17 27.73
N MET A 275 -0.13 0.74 26.86
CA MET A 275 1.02 1.63 27.07
C MET A 275 0.61 3.06 27.47
N GLU A 276 -0.69 3.35 27.55
CA GLU A 276 -1.26 4.63 27.98
C GLU A 276 -0.71 5.13 29.32
N GLY A 277 -0.61 4.23 30.31
CA GLY A 277 -0.06 4.58 31.63
C GLY A 277 1.39 5.03 31.56
N ALA A 278 2.22 4.36 30.74
CA ALA A 278 3.61 4.73 30.54
C ALA A 278 3.75 6.07 29.80
N ALA A 279 2.92 6.32 28.78
CA ALA A 279 2.89 7.59 28.06
C ALA A 279 2.51 8.76 28.98
N LYS A 280 1.46 8.60 29.79
CA LYS A 280 1.03 9.62 30.77
C LYS A 280 2.09 9.86 31.83
N ALA A 281 2.75 8.82 32.34
CA ALA A 281 3.86 8.96 33.28
C ALA A 281 5.08 9.69 32.67
N ALA A 282 5.25 9.61 31.34
CA ALA A 282 6.25 10.35 30.59
C ALA A 282 5.86 11.81 30.27
N GLY A 283 4.66 12.25 30.69
CA GLY A 283 4.16 13.61 30.51
C GLY A 283 3.21 13.82 29.32
N ALA A 284 2.89 12.76 28.57
CA ALA A 284 1.90 12.84 27.50
C ALA A 284 0.48 12.79 28.09
N THR A 285 -0.08 13.94 28.45
CA THR A 285 -1.39 14.05 29.11
C THR A 285 -2.53 13.49 28.26
N GLU A 286 -2.38 13.48 26.94
CA GLU A 286 -3.35 12.95 25.98
C GLU A 286 -3.04 11.51 25.55
N GLY A 287 -2.09 10.82 26.21
CA GLY A 287 -1.79 9.42 25.96
C GLY A 287 -0.97 9.17 24.69
N ILE A 288 -1.24 8.07 24.02
CA ILE A 288 -0.64 7.68 22.74
C ILE A 288 -1.62 8.02 21.62
N ASN A 289 -1.13 8.77 20.61
CA ASN A 289 -1.88 9.12 19.43
C ASN A 289 -1.31 8.37 18.22
N ILE A 290 -1.94 7.26 17.85
CA ILE A 290 -1.60 6.55 16.62
C ILE A 290 -2.24 7.28 15.43
N VAL A 291 -1.46 7.49 14.37
CA VAL A 291 -1.91 8.05 13.09
C VAL A 291 -1.41 7.20 11.93
N GLY A 292 -2.14 7.20 10.81
CA GLY A 292 -1.79 6.46 9.60
C GLY A 292 -1.10 7.30 8.53
N ILE A 293 -0.19 6.69 7.77
CA ILE A 293 0.36 7.24 6.52
C ILE A 293 0.45 6.11 5.46
N CYS A 294 -0.05 6.37 4.24
CA CYS A 294 -0.13 5.38 3.16
C CYS A 294 -1.00 4.14 3.52
N CYS A 295 -0.75 2.99 2.90
CA CYS A 295 -1.66 1.85 2.88
C CYS A 295 -1.89 1.23 4.25
N THR A 296 -0.84 0.98 5.05
CA THR A 296 -1.01 0.45 6.41
C THR A 296 -1.81 1.41 7.30
N GLY A 297 -1.71 2.72 7.05
CA GLY A 297 -2.56 3.72 7.67
C GLY A 297 -4.03 3.57 7.27
N ASN A 298 -4.30 3.34 5.98
CA ASN A 298 -5.64 3.01 5.51
C ASN A 298 -6.17 1.72 6.14
N GLU A 299 -5.36 0.67 6.29
CA GLU A 299 -5.79 -0.60 6.91
C GLU A 299 -6.33 -0.38 8.33
N VAL A 300 -5.61 0.39 9.15
CA VAL A 300 -6.05 0.68 10.53
C VAL A 300 -7.12 1.77 10.60
N MET A 301 -7.21 2.67 9.62
CA MET A 301 -8.35 3.59 9.50
C MET A 301 -9.63 2.82 9.20
N MET A 302 -9.57 1.87 8.26
CA MET A 302 -10.71 1.07 7.81
C MET A 302 -11.26 0.15 8.91
N ARG A 303 -10.38 -0.38 9.78
CA ARG A 303 -10.77 -1.34 10.84
C ARG A 303 -10.96 -0.73 12.22
N HIS A 304 -10.20 0.31 12.55
CA HIS A 304 -10.15 0.88 13.91
C HIS A 304 -10.51 2.37 13.97
N GLY A 305 -10.76 3.02 12.84
CA GLY A 305 -11.03 4.47 12.79
C GLY A 305 -9.82 5.34 13.12
N ILE A 306 -8.60 4.78 13.05
CA ILE A 306 -7.36 5.53 13.26
C ILE A 306 -7.24 6.66 12.23
N PRO A 307 -6.94 7.90 12.64
CA PRO A 307 -6.87 9.02 11.72
C PRO A 307 -5.64 8.98 10.80
N MET A 308 -5.77 9.52 9.60
CA MET A 308 -4.66 9.67 8.65
C MET A 308 -3.95 11.01 8.86
N ALA A 309 -2.65 10.99 9.14
CA ALA A 309 -1.89 12.24 9.26
C ALA A 309 -1.63 12.87 7.89
N THR A 310 -1.24 12.06 6.90
CA THR A 310 -0.90 12.54 5.56
C THR A 310 -0.80 11.37 4.57
N SER A 311 -0.45 11.62 3.31
CA SER A 311 -0.41 10.62 2.24
C SER A 311 0.81 10.74 1.34
N SER A 312 1.27 9.59 0.82
CA SER A 312 2.16 9.47 -0.35
C SER A 312 3.29 10.51 -0.39
N VAL A 313 3.17 11.55 -1.23
CA VAL A 313 4.25 12.52 -1.50
C VAL A 313 4.56 13.46 -0.32
N SER A 314 3.62 13.65 0.60
CA SER A 314 3.73 14.61 1.71
C SER A 314 4.17 13.97 3.05
N GLN A 315 4.59 12.71 3.04
CA GLN A 315 5.00 11.96 4.23
C GLN A 315 6.10 12.64 5.09
N GLU A 316 7.02 13.40 4.47
CA GLU A 316 8.05 14.15 5.19
C GLU A 316 7.47 15.28 6.07
N LEU A 317 6.32 15.82 5.69
CA LEU A 317 5.67 16.93 6.39
C LEU A 317 5.18 16.53 7.78
N ALA A 318 4.84 15.25 7.99
CA ALA A 318 4.47 14.74 9.31
C ALA A 318 5.63 14.85 10.32
N ILE A 319 6.86 14.55 9.91
CA ILE A 319 8.07 14.75 10.73
C ILE A 319 8.31 16.24 10.95
N LEU A 320 8.17 17.05 9.89
CA LEU A 320 8.44 18.48 9.91
C LEU A 320 7.56 19.26 10.91
N THR A 321 6.41 18.71 11.30
CA THR A 321 5.57 19.30 12.38
C THR A 321 6.30 19.38 13.73
N GLY A 322 7.39 18.63 13.89
CA GLY A 322 8.17 18.56 15.12
C GLY A 322 7.47 17.85 16.28
N VAL A 323 6.27 17.29 16.06
CA VAL A 323 5.52 16.57 17.10
C VAL A 323 5.40 15.07 16.86
N LEU A 324 5.85 14.56 15.71
CA LEU A 324 5.87 13.13 15.43
C LEU A 324 7.01 12.45 16.19
N ASP A 325 6.69 11.60 17.16
CA ASP A 325 7.69 11.01 18.05
C ASP A 325 8.29 9.73 17.46
N ALA A 326 7.48 8.94 16.75
CA ALA A 326 7.97 7.80 15.97
C ALA A 326 7.23 7.64 14.64
N MET A 327 7.96 7.16 13.63
CA MET A 327 7.42 6.67 12.38
C MET A 327 7.85 5.21 12.21
N ILE A 328 6.91 4.31 12.37
CA ILE A 328 7.11 2.86 12.31
C ILE A 328 6.83 2.41 10.89
N VAL A 329 7.81 1.78 10.25
CA VAL A 329 7.73 1.39 8.85
C VAL A 329 8.03 -0.08 8.60
N ASP A 330 7.23 -0.71 7.75
CA ASP A 330 7.51 -2.02 7.18
C ASP A 330 8.26 -1.89 5.83
N TYR A 331 7.55 -1.69 4.72
CA TYR A 331 8.06 -1.63 3.36
C TYR A 331 7.12 -0.87 2.42
N GLN A 332 7.64 -0.57 1.23
CA GLN A 332 6.94 0.04 0.08
C GLN A 332 6.44 1.50 0.33
N CYS A 333 6.62 2.38 -0.65
CA CYS A 333 6.20 3.79 -0.62
C CYS A 333 6.75 4.65 0.55
N VAL A 334 7.74 4.15 1.28
CA VAL A 334 8.47 4.86 2.34
C VAL A 334 9.68 5.57 1.74
N MET A 335 9.71 6.90 1.83
CA MET A 335 10.81 7.70 1.30
C MET A 335 12.05 7.54 2.19
N PRO A 336 13.21 7.13 1.65
CA PRO A 336 14.41 7.00 2.46
C PRO A 336 14.93 8.34 3.02
N SER A 337 14.48 9.47 2.48
CA SER A 337 14.79 10.81 3.00
C SER A 337 14.18 11.09 4.38
N LEU A 338 13.24 10.27 4.86
CA LEU A 338 12.65 10.40 6.18
C LEU A 338 13.70 10.34 7.30
N THR A 339 14.78 9.57 7.13
CA THR A 339 15.86 9.49 8.14
C THR A 339 16.61 10.82 8.24
N LYS A 340 16.95 11.43 7.09
CA LYS A 340 17.56 12.77 7.03
C LYS A 340 16.63 13.85 7.60
N MET A 341 15.33 13.78 7.29
CA MET A 341 14.35 14.72 7.86
C MET A 341 14.29 14.60 9.39
N ALA A 342 14.33 13.37 9.91
CA ALA A 342 14.29 13.10 11.34
C ALA A 342 15.51 13.61 12.11
N GLU A 343 16.68 13.80 11.49
CA GLU A 343 17.88 14.37 12.14
C GLU A 343 17.64 15.79 12.67
N GLY A 344 16.74 16.55 12.04
CA GLY A 344 16.33 17.89 12.49
C GLY A 344 15.42 17.88 13.72
N PHE A 345 14.92 16.71 14.12
CA PHE A 345 13.90 16.52 15.15
C PHE A 345 14.25 15.32 16.06
N GLN A 346 13.32 14.92 16.92
CA GLN A 346 13.48 13.77 17.82
C GLN A 346 12.73 12.53 17.34
N THR A 347 12.10 12.61 16.17
CA THR A 347 11.36 11.50 15.56
C THR A 347 12.26 10.28 15.40
N LYS A 348 11.78 9.12 15.87
CA LYS A 348 12.42 7.83 15.61
C LYS A 348 11.83 7.23 14.36
N VAL A 349 12.61 7.15 13.29
CA VAL A 349 12.27 6.33 12.11
C VAL A 349 12.69 4.90 12.43
N ILE A 350 11.72 3.98 12.46
CA ILE A 350 11.89 2.60 12.92
C ILE A 350 11.49 1.64 11.81
N THR A 351 12.48 0.97 11.20
CA THR A 351 12.27 -0.10 10.23
C THR A 351 12.04 -1.43 10.93
N THR A 352 11.14 -2.26 10.41
CA THR A 352 10.74 -3.50 11.08
C THR A 352 11.00 -4.78 10.28
N MET A 353 11.20 -4.67 8.97
CA MET A 353 11.36 -5.82 8.08
C MET A 353 12.81 -5.97 7.60
N GLY A 354 13.36 -7.19 7.65
CA GLY A 354 14.76 -7.46 7.31
C GLY A 354 15.15 -7.08 5.88
N MET A 355 14.20 -7.16 4.94
CA MET A 355 14.36 -6.82 3.52
C MET A 355 14.20 -5.33 3.19
N ALA A 356 13.75 -4.52 4.15
CA ALA A 356 13.49 -3.09 3.97
C ALA A 356 14.09 -2.26 5.11
N LYS A 357 15.40 -2.03 5.02
CA LYS A 357 16.16 -1.19 5.97
C LYS A 357 16.51 0.16 5.34
N MET A 358 16.72 1.16 6.19
CA MET A 358 17.15 2.49 5.78
C MET A 358 18.36 2.93 6.61
N PRO A 359 19.46 3.35 5.98
CA PRO A 359 20.56 3.98 6.70
C PRO A 359 20.09 5.16 7.56
N GLY A 360 20.55 5.22 8.81
CA GLY A 360 20.14 6.22 9.79
C GLY A 360 18.86 5.89 10.56
N ALA A 361 18.05 4.92 10.12
CA ALA A 361 16.90 4.45 10.87
C ALA A 361 17.30 3.48 11.99
N ILE A 362 16.47 3.39 13.03
CA ILE A 362 16.54 2.31 14.00
C ILE A 362 15.92 1.07 13.35
N HIS A 363 16.52 -0.11 13.57
CA HIS A 363 15.93 -1.37 13.13
C HIS A 363 15.48 -2.19 14.33
N VAL A 364 14.19 -2.52 14.37
CA VAL A 364 13.61 -3.43 15.35
C VAL A 364 12.95 -4.55 14.56
N ASN A 365 13.62 -5.70 14.46
CA ASN A 365 13.05 -6.87 13.79
C ASN A 365 11.71 -7.21 14.45
N PHE A 366 10.64 -7.23 13.65
CA PHE A 366 9.30 -7.56 14.10
C PHE A 366 8.94 -8.95 13.57
N GLU A 367 8.67 -9.87 14.48
CA GLU A 367 8.40 -11.28 14.19
C GLU A 367 7.02 -11.63 14.75
N GLU A 368 6.22 -12.37 13.98
CA GLU A 368 4.83 -12.69 14.37
C GLU A 368 4.75 -13.51 15.66
N GLU A 369 5.77 -14.31 15.92
CA GLU A 369 5.93 -15.13 17.13
C GLU A 369 6.03 -14.30 18.41
N HIS A 370 6.48 -13.04 18.31
CA HIS A 370 6.74 -12.13 19.43
C HIS A 370 6.18 -10.71 19.17
N ALA A 371 5.07 -10.63 18.43
CA ALA A 371 4.56 -9.40 17.87
C ALA A 371 4.18 -8.36 18.94
N ALA A 372 3.52 -8.77 20.02
CA ALA A 372 3.16 -7.88 21.12
C ALA A 372 4.41 -7.30 21.82
N GLU A 373 5.45 -8.11 22.03
CA GLU A 373 6.72 -7.62 22.60
C GLU A 373 7.39 -6.60 21.67
N GLY A 374 7.45 -6.92 20.38
CA GLY A 374 7.97 -6.03 19.34
C GLY A 374 7.25 -4.68 19.34
N ALA A 375 5.92 -4.69 19.34
CA ALA A 375 5.11 -3.46 19.40
C ALA A 375 5.36 -2.66 20.69
N ARG A 376 5.42 -3.31 21.87
CA ARG A 376 5.76 -2.61 23.13
C ARG A 376 7.14 -1.97 23.07
N LYS A 377 8.13 -2.68 22.52
CA LYS A 377 9.50 -2.16 22.38
C LYS A 377 9.51 -0.90 21.51
N ILE A 378 8.80 -0.91 20.38
CA ILE A 378 8.68 0.22 19.48
C ILE A 378 7.97 1.40 20.15
N LEU A 379 6.85 1.17 20.82
CA LEU A 379 6.08 2.20 21.52
C LEU A 379 6.87 2.81 22.70
N ARG A 380 7.69 2.03 23.41
CA ARG A 380 8.64 2.57 24.41
C ARG A 380 9.63 3.55 23.78
N MET A 381 10.15 3.25 22.58
CA MET A 381 11.05 4.18 21.86
C MET A 381 10.33 5.48 21.50
N ALA A 382 9.06 5.41 21.11
CA ALA A 382 8.23 6.58 20.84
C ALA A 382 8.00 7.43 22.11
N ILE A 383 7.71 6.80 23.24
CA ILE A 383 7.54 7.49 24.53
C ILE A 383 8.84 8.21 24.95
N GLU A 384 9.99 7.57 24.76
CA GLU A 384 11.29 8.23 25.04
C GLU A 384 11.57 9.38 24.07
N ALA A 385 11.14 9.27 22.81
CA ALA A 385 11.25 10.37 21.85
C ALA A 385 10.37 11.57 22.24
N PHE A 386 9.15 11.33 22.73
CA PHE A 386 8.27 12.38 23.26
C PHE A 386 8.92 13.16 24.41
N LYS A 387 9.58 12.47 25.34
CA LYS A 387 10.30 13.11 26.45
C LYS A 387 11.45 14.00 25.98
N ALA A 388 12.11 13.59 24.90
CA ALA A 388 13.25 14.32 24.33
C ALA A 388 12.83 15.42 23.34
N ARG A 389 11.55 15.44 22.92
CA ARG A 389 11.03 16.35 21.90
C ARG A 389 11.23 17.79 22.30
N ASP A 390 11.71 18.60 21.35
CA ASP A 390 11.83 20.04 21.52
C ASP A 390 10.48 20.73 21.29
N PRO A 391 9.81 21.26 22.34
CA PRO A 391 8.51 21.89 22.18
C PRO A 391 8.55 23.19 21.35
N ALA A 392 9.73 23.80 21.18
CA ALA A 392 9.90 25.02 20.38
C ALA A 392 9.82 24.74 18.87
N LYS A 393 10.01 23.48 18.45
CA LYS A 393 9.88 23.05 17.05
C LYS A 393 8.47 22.58 16.69
N ALA A 394 7.56 22.51 17.67
CA ALA A 394 6.21 22.01 17.45
C ALA A 394 5.37 23.01 16.65
N HIS A 395 4.90 22.58 15.48
CA HIS A 395 4.00 23.33 14.62
C HIS A 395 3.05 22.38 13.89
N ILE A 396 1.79 22.37 14.33
CA ILE A 396 0.73 21.53 13.77
C ILE A 396 -0.25 22.46 13.03
N PRO A 397 -0.45 22.29 11.71
CA PRO A 397 -1.48 23.03 10.98
C PRO A 397 -2.88 22.76 11.56
N ASP A 398 -3.68 23.80 11.74
CA ASP A 398 -5.07 23.68 12.21
C ASP A 398 -6.02 23.31 11.06
N VAL A 399 -5.73 22.17 10.43
CA VAL A 399 -6.47 21.64 9.30
C VAL A 399 -6.73 20.18 9.56
N ARG A 400 -8.02 19.85 9.70
CA ARG A 400 -8.50 18.49 9.94
C ARG A 400 -9.79 18.29 9.17
N SER A 401 -9.93 17.14 8.52
CA SER A 401 -11.16 16.78 7.80
C SER A 401 -11.77 15.52 8.39
N THR A 402 -13.08 15.44 8.42
CA THR A 402 -13.80 14.19 8.74
C THR A 402 -13.67 13.24 7.54
N ALA A 403 -13.40 11.97 7.82
CA ALA A 403 -13.37 10.92 6.82
C ALA A 403 -14.41 9.85 7.19
N ILE A 404 -15.15 9.35 6.19
CA ILE A 404 -15.95 8.13 6.32
C ILE A 404 -15.15 7.04 5.62
N ALA A 405 -14.79 6.00 6.36
CA ALA A 405 -14.00 4.87 5.91
C ALA A 405 -14.74 3.55 6.21
N GLY A 406 -14.06 2.42 6.03
CA GLY A 406 -14.57 1.10 6.40
C GLY A 406 -15.69 0.57 5.47
N VAL A 407 -15.77 1.08 4.25
CA VAL A 407 -16.81 0.70 3.27
C VAL A 407 -16.33 -0.50 2.44
N SER A 408 -16.29 -1.69 3.06
CA SER A 408 -15.99 -2.97 2.39
C SER A 408 -17.09 -3.36 1.39
N ALA A 409 -16.82 -4.31 0.49
CA ALA A 409 -17.84 -4.84 -0.42
C ALA A 409 -19.01 -5.47 0.36
N GLU A 410 -18.70 -6.17 1.45
CA GLU A 410 -19.65 -6.74 2.40
C GLU A 410 -20.50 -5.65 3.06
N ALA A 411 -19.89 -4.53 3.48
CA ALA A 411 -20.62 -3.40 4.06
C ALA A 411 -21.54 -2.74 3.02
N VAL A 412 -21.09 -2.57 1.77
CA VAL A 412 -21.92 -2.04 0.67
C VAL A 412 -23.13 -2.93 0.44
N LEU A 413 -22.92 -4.25 0.34
CA LEU A 413 -24.01 -5.21 0.18
C LEU A 413 -24.97 -5.17 1.38
N GLY A 414 -24.45 -5.11 2.61
CA GLY A 414 -25.28 -5.01 3.81
C GLY A 414 -26.11 -3.73 3.88
N ILE A 415 -25.59 -2.61 3.36
CA ILE A 415 -26.34 -1.34 3.26
C ILE A 415 -27.44 -1.47 2.21
N LEU A 416 -27.11 -1.95 1.01
CA LEU A 416 -28.10 -2.06 -0.07
C LEU A 416 -29.16 -3.14 0.21
N ALA A 417 -28.83 -4.17 0.99
CA ALA A 417 -29.79 -5.18 1.46
C ALA A 417 -30.93 -4.59 2.31
N LYS A 418 -30.75 -3.39 2.88
CA LYS A 418 -31.82 -2.66 3.59
C LYS A 418 -32.87 -2.09 2.63
N LEU A 419 -32.53 -1.93 1.36
CA LEU A 419 -33.44 -1.50 0.30
C LEU A 419 -34.08 -2.71 -0.39
N ASP A 420 -33.29 -3.75 -0.65
CA ASP A 420 -33.77 -5.03 -1.19
C ASP A 420 -32.99 -6.21 -0.60
N GLY A 421 -33.62 -6.93 0.34
CA GLY A 421 -32.99 -8.07 1.01
C GLY A 421 -32.90 -9.34 0.16
N GLY A 422 -33.62 -9.41 -0.97
CA GLY A 422 -33.60 -10.56 -1.88
C GLY A 422 -32.53 -10.42 -2.97
N ASP A 423 -32.32 -9.19 -3.46
CA ASP A 423 -31.25 -8.86 -4.40
C ASP A 423 -30.58 -7.52 -4.02
N PRO A 424 -29.58 -7.55 -3.11
CA PRO A 424 -28.95 -6.33 -2.62
C PRO A 424 -28.25 -5.50 -3.69
N LEU A 425 -27.92 -6.03 -4.87
CA LEU A 425 -27.31 -5.22 -5.94
C LEU A 425 -28.34 -4.53 -6.82
N LYS A 426 -29.58 -5.04 -6.86
CA LYS A 426 -30.66 -4.48 -7.68
C LYS A 426 -30.90 -2.98 -7.44
N PRO A 427 -30.95 -2.46 -6.20
CA PRO A 427 -31.14 -1.02 -5.98
C PRO A 427 -30.07 -0.15 -6.64
N LEU A 428 -28.80 -0.58 -6.62
CA LEU A 428 -27.71 0.13 -7.30
C LEU A 428 -27.89 0.07 -8.81
N ILE A 429 -28.18 -1.12 -9.35
CA ILE A 429 -28.37 -1.35 -10.79
C ILE A 429 -29.56 -0.53 -11.31
N ASP A 430 -30.69 -0.51 -10.60
CA ASP A 430 -31.89 0.24 -10.99
C ASP A 430 -31.60 1.75 -11.04
N ASN A 431 -30.79 2.27 -10.09
CA ASN A 431 -30.36 3.66 -10.11
C ASN A 431 -29.36 3.99 -11.23
N ILE A 432 -28.61 2.99 -11.71
CA ILE A 432 -27.79 3.15 -12.92
C ILE A 432 -28.69 3.20 -14.16
N VAL A 433 -29.64 2.27 -14.27
CA VAL A 433 -30.54 2.18 -15.43
C VAL A 433 -31.44 3.42 -15.55
N ASN A 434 -31.94 3.95 -14.43
CA ASN A 434 -32.82 5.12 -14.42
C ASN A 434 -32.09 6.47 -14.53
N GLY A 435 -30.75 6.46 -14.52
CA GLY A 435 -29.91 7.65 -14.67
C GLY A 435 -29.62 8.45 -13.40
N ASN A 436 -30.06 7.99 -12.22
CA ASN A 436 -29.70 8.62 -10.94
C ASN A 436 -28.20 8.45 -10.62
N ILE A 437 -27.59 7.36 -11.10
CA ILE A 437 -26.15 7.09 -10.99
C ILE A 437 -25.61 6.86 -12.40
N ALA A 438 -24.74 7.76 -12.89
CA ALA A 438 -24.21 7.63 -14.25
C ALA A 438 -23.30 6.39 -14.44
N GLY A 439 -22.68 5.89 -13.36
CA GLY A 439 -21.80 4.73 -13.35
C GLY A 439 -20.91 4.71 -12.11
N VAL A 440 -19.88 3.86 -12.12
CA VAL A 440 -18.92 3.71 -11.00
C VAL A 440 -17.52 4.05 -11.48
N CYS A 441 -16.79 4.86 -10.69
CA CYS A 441 -15.40 5.21 -10.92
C CYS A 441 -14.56 4.88 -9.67
N LEU A 442 -13.50 4.08 -9.85
CA LEU A 442 -12.53 3.79 -8.80
C LEU A 442 -11.33 4.74 -8.94
N PHE A 443 -11.10 5.56 -7.91
CA PHE A 443 -9.87 6.32 -7.76
C PHE A 443 -8.85 5.49 -6.99
N ALA A 444 -7.70 5.22 -7.60
CA ALA A 444 -6.62 4.43 -7.01
C ALA A 444 -5.25 5.04 -7.34
N GLY A 445 -4.23 4.58 -6.63
CA GLY A 445 -2.84 4.90 -6.90
C GLY A 445 -2.26 5.99 -6.01
N CYS A 446 -1.18 6.60 -6.50
CA CYS A 446 -0.29 7.45 -5.71
C CYS A 446 -0.49 8.93 -6.05
N ASN A 447 0.04 9.81 -5.19
CA ASN A 447 0.48 11.12 -5.66
C ASN A 447 1.79 10.98 -6.45
N ASN A 448 2.08 11.97 -7.29
CA ASN A 448 3.35 12.05 -8.02
C ASN A 448 3.84 13.50 -7.99
N VAL A 449 5.10 13.71 -7.59
CA VAL A 449 5.71 15.05 -7.41
C VAL A 449 5.65 15.93 -8.67
N LYS A 450 5.50 15.33 -9.86
CA LYS A 450 5.31 16.06 -11.14
C LYS A 450 3.99 16.83 -11.21
N ILE A 451 3.00 16.45 -10.41
CA ILE A 451 1.67 17.05 -10.36
C ILE A 451 1.48 17.66 -8.97
N PRO A 452 0.94 18.89 -8.85
CA PRO A 452 0.56 19.43 -7.55
C PRO A 452 -0.32 18.41 -6.81
N GLN A 453 0.09 18.05 -5.59
CA GLN A 453 -0.54 16.98 -4.82
C GLN A 453 -2.06 17.13 -4.78
N ASP A 454 -2.75 16.00 -4.98
CA ASP A 454 -4.22 15.83 -5.01
C ASP A 454 -4.99 16.55 -6.12
N ARG A 455 -4.35 17.44 -6.91
CA ARG A 455 -5.03 18.24 -7.93
C ARG A 455 -5.88 17.38 -8.86
N ASN A 456 -5.28 16.34 -9.45
CA ASN A 456 -6.00 15.49 -10.40
C ASN A 456 -7.15 14.74 -9.74
N PHE A 457 -6.94 14.15 -8.55
CA PHE A 457 -8.00 13.43 -7.81
C PHE A 457 -9.16 14.36 -7.48
N ILE A 458 -8.89 15.52 -6.87
CA ILE A 458 -9.93 16.47 -6.47
C ILE A 458 -10.68 17.00 -7.70
N THR A 459 -9.98 17.34 -8.78
CA THR A 459 -10.61 17.79 -10.02
C THR A 459 -11.53 16.70 -10.59
N MET A 460 -11.06 15.47 -10.70
CA MET A 460 -11.87 14.38 -11.24
C MET A 460 -13.08 14.07 -10.34
N VAL A 461 -12.91 13.99 -9.02
CA VAL A 461 -14.02 13.77 -8.08
C VAL A 461 -15.07 14.87 -8.22
N LYS A 462 -14.67 16.14 -8.24
CA LYS A 462 -15.60 17.27 -8.38
C LYS A 462 -16.33 17.27 -9.72
N GLU A 463 -15.68 16.87 -10.82
CA GLU A 463 -16.33 16.82 -12.13
C GLU A 463 -17.25 15.61 -12.28
N LEU A 464 -16.88 14.44 -11.73
CA LEU A 464 -17.72 13.25 -11.79
C LEU A 464 -18.93 13.37 -10.85
N ALA A 465 -18.79 13.99 -9.67
CA ALA A 465 -19.90 14.16 -8.73
C ALA A 465 -20.98 15.15 -9.21
N LYS A 466 -20.72 15.94 -10.26
CA LYS A 466 -21.70 16.81 -10.91
C LYS A 466 -22.54 16.09 -11.97
N ARG A 467 -22.07 14.94 -12.43
CA ARG A 467 -22.72 14.12 -13.46
C ARG A 467 -23.58 13.06 -12.78
#